data_AF-A0A9P1X1C1-F1
#
_entry.id   AF-A0A9P1X1C1-F1
#
_cell.length_a   1.000
_cell.length_b   1.000
_cell.length_c   1.000
_cell.angle_alpha   90.00
_cell.angle_beta   90.00
_cell.angle_gamma   90.00
#
_symmetry.space_group_name_H-M   'P 1'
#
loop_
_entity.id
_entity.type
_entity.pdbx_description
1 polymer ?
#
loop_
_entity_poly.entity_id
_entity_poly.type
_entity_poly.pdbx_seq_one_letter_code
_entity_poly.pdbx_strand_id
1 'polypeptide(L)'
;MLNTVNGELKINDELIVHPEYQFDEFKNTEYYDGQDGIKIIYLEKIQKIDTYHYFVNLFFKEKQLYSVSLINCDQNISESNEID
;
A
#
# COMPACT_ATOMS: atom_id res chain seq x y z
N MET A 1 -8.82 -4.98 2.53
CA MET A 1 -8.70 -6.27 3.23
C MET A 1 -7.62 -7.15 2.60
N LEU A 2 -6.76 -7.79 3.40
CA LEU A 2 -5.80 -8.81 2.95
C LEU A 2 -6.49 -10.18 2.91
N ASN A 3 -6.48 -10.82 1.74
CA ASN A 3 -6.85 -12.21 1.58
C ASN A 3 -5.62 -13.08 1.83
N THR A 4 -5.62 -13.81 2.95
CA THR A 4 -4.49 -14.65 3.36
C THR A 4 -4.38 -15.97 2.58
N VAL A 5 -5.38 -16.30 1.74
CA VAL A 5 -5.36 -17.50 0.90
C VAL A 5 -4.57 -17.27 -0.40
N ASN A 6 -4.72 -16.11 -1.03
CA ASN A 6 -4.10 -15.80 -2.32
C ASN A 6 -3.15 -14.60 -2.29
N GLY A 7 -3.03 -13.90 -1.16
CA GLY A 7 -2.16 -12.73 -1.00
C GLY A 7 -2.69 -11.45 -1.64
N GLU A 8 -3.96 -11.41 -2.07
CA GLU A 8 -4.56 -10.18 -2.57
C GLU A 8 -4.77 -9.18 -1.44
N LEU A 9 -4.27 -7.96 -1.61
CA LEU A 9 -4.52 -6.85 -0.72
C LEU A 9 -5.35 -5.81 -1.45
N LYS A 10 -6.61 -5.69 -1.05
CA LYS A 10 -7.50 -4.62 -1.50
C LYS A 10 -7.23 -3.36 -0.68
N ILE A 11 -6.60 -2.36 -1.29
CA ILE A 11 -6.40 -1.03 -0.72
C ILE A 11 -7.70 -0.23 -0.86
N ASN A 12 -8.31 -0.26 -2.06
CA ASN A 12 -9.65 0.27 -2.33
C ASN A 12 -10.23 -0.44 -3.58
N ASP A 13 -11.32 0.06 -4.15
CA ASP A 13 -11.94 -0.55 -5.34
C ASP A 13 -11.11 -0.40 -6.63
N GLU A 14 -10.21 0.58 -6.68
CA GLU A 14 -9.37 0.89 -7.85
C GLU A 14 -7.96 0.30 -7.76
N LEU A 15 -7.48 0.00 -6.54
CA LEU A 15 -6.16 -0.56 -6.29
C LEU A 15 -6.26 -1.84 -5.47
N ILE A 16 -6.20 -2.97 -6.18
CA ILE A 16 -6.09 -4.32 -5.63
C ILE A 16 -4.74 -4.87 -6.07
N VAL A 17 -3.85 -5.10 -5.12
CA VAL A 17 -2.53 -5.67 -5.39
C VAL A 17 -2.51 -7.16 -5.08
N HIS A 18 -1.66 -7.91 -5.77
CA HIS A 18 -1.50 -9.37 -5.62
C HIS A 18 -0.01 -9.75 -5.77
N PRO A 19 0.39 -11.00 -5.47
CA PRO A 19 1.81 -11.40 -5.44
C PRO A 19 2.61 -11.16 -6.73
N GLU A 20 1.94 -11.09 -7.87
CA GLU A 20 2.57 -10.89 -9.19
C GLU A 20 2.34 -9.48 -9.76
N TYR A 21 1.76 -8.57 -8.97
CA TYR A 21 1.37 -7.23 -9.40
C TYR A 21 2.56 -6.45 -9.95
N GLN A 22 2.43 -5.92 -11.15
CA GLN A 22 3.49 -5.21 -11.87
C GLN A 22 3.30 -3.69 -11.85
N PHE A 23 4.40 -2.98 -12.00
CA PHE A 23 4.40 -1.52 -12.15
C PHE A 23 3.62 -1.06 -13.38
N ASP A 24 3.59 -1.88 -14.45
CA ASP A 24 2.78 -1.60 -15.64
C ASP A 24 1.27 -1.66 -15.34
N GLU A 25 0.84 -2.45 -14.35
CA GLU A 25 -0.55 -2.46 -13.87
C GLU A 25 -0.84 -1.22 -13.03
N PHE A 26 0.10 -0.84 -12.15
CA PHE A 26 0.00 0.37 -11.35
C PHE A 26 -0.18 1.64 -12.19
N LYS A 27 0.49 1.72 -13.35
CA LYS A 27 0.36 2.84 -14.29
C LYS A 27 -1.06 3.07 -14.82
N ASN A 28 -1.94 2.07 -14.71
CA ASN A 28 -3.34 2.17 -15.15
C ASN A 28 -4.27 2.67 -14.03
N THR A 29 -3.76 2.93 -12.83
CA THR A 29 -4.53 3.43 -11.68
C THR A 29 -4.52 4.95 -11.62
N GLU A 30 -5.47 5.55 -10.91
CA GLU A 30 -5.50 7.00 -10.67
C GLU A 30 -4.30 7.51 -9.85
N TYR A 31 -3.60 6.61 -9.17
CA TYR A 31 -2.45 6.91 -8.31
C TYR A 31 -1.17 7.15 -9.09
N TYR A 32 -1.15 6.85 -10.39
CA TYR A 32 0.00 7.11 -11.25
C TYR A 32 0.01 8.56 -11.75
N ASP A 33 1.04 9.31 -11.38
CA ASP A 33 1.23 10.73 -11.77
C ASP A 33 2.50 10.96 -12.61
N GLY A 34 3.15 9.88 -13.05
CA GLY A 34 4.47 9.92 -13.70
C GLY A 34 5.62 9.47 -12.80
N GLN A 35 5.34 8.82 -11.67
CA GLN A 35 6.40 8.27 -10.80
C GLN A 35 7.29 7.28 -11.56
N ASP A 36 8.56 7.19 -11.16
CA ASP A 36 9.49 6.18 -11.65
C ASP A 36 9.39 4.92 -10.78
N GLY A 37 9.22 3.74 -11.41
CA GLY A 37 9.05 2.44 -10.75
C GLY A 37 10.29 1.92 -10.01
N ILE A 38 11.34 2.73 -9.87
CA ILE A 38 12.56 2.44 -9.12
C ILE A 38 12.47 2.97 -7.67
N LYS A 39 11.51 3.87 -7.37
CA LYS A 39 11.36 4.50 -6.05
C LYS A 39 10.15 3.96 -5.27
N ILE A 40 10.13 4.23 -3.96
CA ILE A 40 8.93 4.06 -3.13
C ILE A 40 7.87 5.05 -3.63
N ILE A 41 6.67 4.55 -3.89
CA ILE A 41 5.50 5.33 -4.28
C ILE A 41 4.61 5.49 -3.07
N TYR A 42 4.26 6.73 -2.77
CA TYR A 42 3.36 7.09 -1.68
C TYR A 42 1.99 7.38 -2.28
N LEU A 43 0.93 6.75 -1.76
CA LEU A 43 -0.41 7.19 -2.11
C LEU A 43 -0.67 8.51 -1.37
N GLU A 44 -0.84 9.61 -2.11
CA GLU A 44 -0.93 10.96 -1.53
C GLU A 44 -2.05 11.09 -0.49
N LYS A 45 -3.15 10.37 -0.70
CA LYS A 45 -4.32 10.37 0.19
C LYS A 45 -4.28 9.19 1.14
N ILE A 46 -4.75 9.44 2.37
CA ILE A 46 -5.02 8.40 3.36
C ILE A 46 -6.05 7.42 2.77
N GLN A 47 -5.76 6.13 2.88
CA GLN A 47 -6.60 5.06 2.39
C GLN A 47 -7.41 4.47 3.54
N LYS A 48 -8.72 4.32 3.33
CA LYS A 48 -9.57 3.57 4.25
C LYS A 48 -9.58 2.09 3.83
N ILE A 49 -8.96 1.24 4.65
CA ILE A 49 -8.95 -0.20 4.45
C ILE A 49 -9.76 -0.82 5.59
N ASP A 50 -10.87 -1.46 5.22
CA ASP A 50 -11.89 -1.95 6.15
C ASP A 50 -12.41 -0.81 7.05
N THR A 51 -12.14 -0.84 8.36
CA THR A 51 -12.57 0.20 9.30
C THR A 51 -11.47 1.21 9.64
N TYR A 52 -10.24 1.02 9.17
CA TYR A 52 -9.09 1.79 9.59
C TYR A 52 -8.49 2.64 8.47
N HIS A 53 -7.80 3.71 8.85
CA HIS A 53 -7.12 4.65 7.96
C HIS A 53 -5.62 4.39 7.94
N TYR A 54 -5.03 4.42 6.74
CA TYR A 54 -3.63 4.13 6.53
C TYR A 54 -2.96 5.12 5.58
N PHE A 55 -1.71 5.48 5.88
CA PHE A 55 -0.76 5.82 4.82
C PHE A 55 -0.27 4.55 4.15
N VAL A 56 -0.26 4.54 2.82
CA VAL A 56 0.09 3.37 2.02
C VAL A 56 1.25 3.70 1.11
N ASN A 57 2.28 2.86 1.19
CA ASN A 57 3.46 2.96 0.33
C ASN A 57 3.66 1.66 -0.44
N LEU A 58 3.97 1.77 -1.72
CA LEU A 58 4.30 0.66 -2.61
C LEU A 58 5.78 0.75 -2.99
N PHE A 59 6.49 -0.37 -2.97
CA PHE A 59 7.85 -0.44 -3.47
C PHE A 59 7.93 -1.48 -4.57
N PHE A 60 8.38 -1.04 -5.74
CA PHE A 60 8.61 -1.90 -6.90
C PHE A 60 10.11 -2.16 -7.06
N LYS A 61 10.47 -3.41 -7.33
CA LYS A 61 11.83 -3.84 -7.67
C LYS A 61 11.78 -4.59 -8.98
N GLU A 62 12.58 -4.19 -9.97
CA GLU A 62 12.58 -4.80 -11.31
C GLU A 62 11.17 -4.86 -11.92
N LYS A 63 10.38 -3.79 -11.69
CA LYS A 63 8.96 -3.64 -12.08
C LYS A 63 7.96 -4.53 -11.33
N GLN A 64 8.38 -5.45 -10.49
CA GLN A 64 7.47 -6.25 -9.66
C GLN A 64 7.22 -5.57 -8.32
N LEU A 65 5.98 -5.63 -7.82
CA LEU A 65 5.66 -5.18 -6.47
C LEU A 65 6.40 -6.05 -5.46
N TYR A 66 7.31 -5.42 -4.72
CA TYR A 66 8.19 -6.09 -3.77
C TYR A 66 7.75 -5.89 -2.31
N SER A 67 7.12 -4.75 -2.00
CA SER A 67 6.60 -4.47 -0.66
C SER A 67 5.38 -3.55 -0.71
N VAL A 68 4.48 -3.76 0.25
CA VAL A 68 3.40 -2.85 0.60
C VAL A 68 3.52 -2.53 2.09
N SER A 69 3.60 -1.25 2.42
CA SER A 69 3.61 -0.78 3.80
C SER A 69 2.30 -0.09 4.12
N LEU A 70 1.67 -0.49 5.23
CA LEU A 70 0.46 0.12 5.78
C LEU A 70 0.79 0.74 7.14
N ILE A 71 0.66 2.06 7.27
CA ILE A 71 0.92 2.81 8.51
C ILE A 71 -0.42 3.26 9.06
N ASN A 72 -0.86 2.67 10.17
CA ASN A 72 -2.17 2.95 10.78
C ASN A 72 -2.20 4.38 11.35
N CYS A 73 -3.21 5.16 10.97
CA CYS A 73 -3.38 6.56 11.38
C CYS A 73 -4.36 6.75 12.56
N ASP A 74 -5.11 5.70 12.92
CA ASP A 74 -6.15 5.79 13.96
C ASP A 74 -5.62 5.43 15.36
N GLN A 75 -4.48 4.75 15.42
CA GLN A 75 -3.84 4.32 16.67
C GLN A 75 -2.89 5.42 17.16
N ASN A 76 -3.25 6.10 18.24
CA ASN A 76 -2.30 6.87 19.03
C ASN A 76 -1.77 5.97 20.15
N ILE A 77 -0.54 5.48 20.00
CA ILE A 77 0.17 4.75 21.04
C ILE A 77 0.84 5.80 21.94
N SER A 78 0.53 5.79 23.24
CA SER A 78 1.25 6.62 24.19
C SER A 78 2.65 6.06 24.44
N GLU A 79 3.64 6.93 24.65
CA GLU A 79 5.03 6.56 24.93
C GLU A 79 5.16 5.46 26.00
N SER A 80 4.34 5.51 27.05
CA SER A 80 4.34 4.50 28.12
C SER A 80 3.97 3.07 27.68
N ASN A 81 3.39 2.91 26.49
CA ASN A 81 2.97 1.64 25.90
C ASN A 81 3.88 1.22 24.72
N GLU A 82 4.92 1.99 24.43
CA GLU A 82 5.95 1.60 23.46
C GLU A 82 6.75 0.41 23.98
N ILE A 83 7.21 -0.46 23.07
CA ILE A 83 8.08 -1.59 23.40
C ILE A 83 9.49 -1.18 22.99
N ASP A 84 10.39 -1.08 23.97
CA ASP A 84 11.83 -0.81 23.78
C ASP A 84 12.61 -2.02 23.23
#